data_AF-A0A8S2Y812-F1
#
_entry.id   AF-A0A8S2Y812-F1
#
_cell.length_a   1.000
_cell.length_b   1.000
_cell.length_c   1.000
_cell.angle_alpha   90.00
_cell.angle_beta   90.00
_cell.angle_gamma   90.00
#
_symmetry.space_group_name_H-M   'P 1'
#
loop_
_entity.id
_entity.type
_entity.pdbx_description
1 polymer ?
#
loop_
_entity_poly.entity_id
_entity_poly.type
_entity_poly.pdbx_seq_one_letter_code
_entity_poly.pdbx_strand_id
1 'polypeptide(L)' 'RLFSLLEQKDNNSLASLLHGYAINGQGQQALNLFEKVKSELIFNEQVYKAILHACAFTGDLVDEAREIYKTIPDTYKTSQ' A
#
# COMPACT_ATOMS: atom_id res chain seq x y z
N ARG A 1 2.10 5.92 -18.32
CA ARG A 1 3.29 6.81 -18.28
C ARG A 1 3.25 7.85 -17.15
N LEU A 2 2.16 8.00 -16.38
CA LEU A 2 2.09 8.94 -15.25
C LEU A 2 3.08 8.58 -14.11
N PHE A 3 3.28 7.29 -13.86
CA PHE A 3 4.09 6.75 -12.77
C PHE A 3 5.61 7.03 -12.88
N SER A 4 6.08 7.45 -14.06
CA SER A 4 7.49 7.72 -14.32
C SER A 4 7.91 9.14 -13.89
N LEU A 5 6.95 10.03 -13.61
CA LEU A 5 7.20 11.44 -13.28
C LEU A 5 7.30 11.70 -11.77
N LEU A 6 7.03 10.70 -10.93
CA LEU A 6 7.19 10.78 -9.48
C LEU A 6 8.64 10.41 -9.11
N GLU A 7 9.59 11.22 -9.56
CA GLU A 7 11.02 11.07 -9.19
C GLU A 7 11.28 11.36 -7.70
N GLN A 8 10.31 11.95 -6.99
CA GLN A 8 10.23 11.89 -5.54
C GLN A 8 9.19 10.85 -5.12
N LYS A 9 9.69 9.69 -4.71
CA LYS A 9 8.91 8.68 -4.01
C LYS A 9 8.55 9.17 -2.61
N ASP A 10 7.56 10.04 -2.50
CA ASP A 10 7.00 10.40 -1.21
C ASP A 10 5.88 9.40 -0.80
N ASN A 11 5.75 9.18 0.51
CA ASN A 11 4.72 8.28 1.05
C ASN A 11 3.29 8.73 0.66
N ASN A 12 3.09 10.04 0.44
CA ASN A 12 1.78 10.61 0.13
C ASN A 12 1.29 10.25 -1.28
N SER A 13 2.18 10.34 -2.28
CA SER A 13 1.89 9.96 -3.67
C SER A 13 1.68 8.45 -3.75
N LEU A 14 2.50 7.66 -3.06
CA LEU A 14 2.32 6.21 -3.01
C LEU A 14 0.97 5.84 -2.36
N ALA A 15 0.62 6.42 -1.22
CA ALA A 15 -0.66 6.17 -0.57
C ALA A 15 -1.85 6.59 -1.46
N SER A 16 -1.72 7.69 -2.20
CA SER A 16 -2.74 8.13 -3.17
C SER A 16 -2.91 7.13 -4.31
N LEU A 17 -1.82 6.59 -4.85
CA LEU A 17 -1.86 5.56 -5.89
C LEU A 17 -2.50 4.27 -5.39
N LEU A 18 -2.13 3.81 -4.20
CA LEU A 18 -2.70 2.61 -3.58
C LEU A 18 -4.21 2.75 -3.34
N HIS A 19 -4.67 3.90 -2.86
CA HIS A 19 -6.10 4.20 -2.75
C HIS A 19 -6.79 4.20 -4.12
N GLY A 20 -6.17 4.79 -5.14
CA GLY A 20 -6.70 4.76 -6.51
C GLY A 20 -6.91 3.34 -7.01
N TYR A 21 -5.94 2.45 -6.80
CA TYR A 21 -6.10 1.03 -7.14
C TYR A 21 -7.20 0.35 -6.30
N ALA A 22 -7.29 0.64 -5.00
CA ALA A 22 -8.33 0.08 -4.13
C ALA A 22 -9.74 0.39 -4.63
N ILE A 23 -10.03 1.67 -4.92
CA ILE A 23 -11.35 2.14 -5.37
C ILE A 23 -11.74 1.51 -6.72
N ASN A 24 -10.77 1.18 -7.57
CA ASN A 24 -11.00 0.55 -8.86
C ASN A 24 -11.03 -0.99 -8.79
N GLY A 25 -10.98 -1.60 -7.59
CA GLY A 25 -10.95 -3.06 -7.42
C GLY A 25 -9.65 -3.70 -7.94
N GLN A 26 -8.56 -2.94 -8.01
CA GLN A 26 -7.28 -3.33 -8.59
C GLN A 26 -6.25 -3.68 -7.51
N GLY A 27 -6.66 -4.46 -6.49
CA GLY A 27 -5.82 -4.82 -5.35
C GLY A 27 -4.49 -5.49 -5.74
N GLN A 28 -4.49 -6.36 -6.75
CA GLN A 28 -3.25 -7.00 -7.23
C GLN A 28 -2.25 -5.98 -7.80
N GLN A 29 -2.73 -4.93 -8.47
CA GLN A 29 -1.87 -3.87 -8.97
C GLN A 29 -1.32 -3.00 -7.84
N ALA A 30 -2.12 -2.76 -6.79
CA ALA A 30 -1.67 -2.12 -5.56
C ALA A 30 -0.55 -2.92 -4.89
N LEU A 31 -0.71 -4.24 -4.73
CA LEU A 31 0.30 -5.13 -4.19
C LEU A 31 1.60 -5.10 -4.99
N ASN A 32 1.51 -5.25 -6.32
CA ASN A 32 2.68 -5.23 -7.18
C ASN A 32 3.46 -3.91 -7.07
N LEU A 33 2.75 -2.77 -6.93
CA LEU A 33 3.38 -1.48 -6.71
C LEU A 33 4.04 -1.39 -5.32
N PHE A 34 3.34 -1.80 -4.27
CA PHE A 34 3.85 -1.81 -2.89
C PHE A 34 5.13 -2.65 -2.78
N GLU A 35 5.10 -3.88 -3.30
CA GLU A 35 6.22 -4.81 -3.33
C GLU A 35 7.43 -4.27 -4.11
N LYS A 36 7.18 -3.54 -5.21
CA LYS A 36 8.25 -2.93 -5.99
C LYS A 36 8.99 -1.83 -5.24
N VAL A 37 8.31 -1.09 -4.37
CA VAL A 37 8.88 0.08 -3.70
C VAL A 37 9.26 -0.15 -2.24
N LYS A 38 8.88 -1.29 -1.64
CA LYS A 38 9.14 -1.59 -0.21
C LYS A 38 10.60 -1.67 0.18
N SER A 39 11.49 -2.03 -0.76
CA SER A 39 12.93 -2.04 -0.51
C SER A 39 13.58 -0.67 -0.70
N GLU A 40 12.85 0.30 -1.26
CA GLU A 40 13.38 1.61 -1.63
C GLU A 40 12.86 2.74 -0.72
N LEU A 41 11.87 2.46 0.13
CA LEU A 41 11.19 3.47 0.95
C LEU A 41 10.97 2.99 2.38
N ILE A 42 11.06 3.95 3.31
CA ILE A 42 10.55 3.78 4.67
C ILE A 42 9.09 4.24 4.66
N PHE A 43 8.19 3.28 4.86
CA PHE A 43 6.76 3.56 4.84
C PHE A 43 6.25 4.19 6.13
N ASN A 44 5.37 5.18 5.99
CA ASN A 44 4.58 5.70 7.10
C ASN A 44 3.25 4.94 7.23
N GLU A 45 2.50 5.24 8.29
CA GLU A 45 1.20 4.64 8.58
C GLU A 45 0.20 4.72 7.40
N GLN A 46 0.21 5.82 6.64
CA GLN A 46 -0.75 6.05 5.55
C GLN A 46 -0.56 5.06 4.39
N VAL A 47 0.68 4.71 4.05
CA VAL A 47 0.95 3.71 3.01
C VAL A 47 0.46 2.33 3.44
N TYR A 48 0.70 1.94 4.69
CA TYR A 48 0.23 0.67 5.23
C TYR A 48 -1.30 0.58 5.26
N LYS A 49 -1.98 1.65 5.67
CA LYS A 49 -3.44 1.74 5.63
C LYS A 49 -3.98 1.61 4.20
N ALA A 50 -3.36 2.30 3.24
CA ALA A 50 -3.78 2.28 1.85
C ALA A 50 -3.65 0.88 1.22
N ILE A 51 -2.54 0.15 1.47
CA ILE A 51 -2.38 -1.21 0.92
C ILE A 51 -3.32 -2.22 1.58
N LEU A 52 -3.53 -2.14 2.89
CA LEU A 52 -4.50 -3.01 3.59
C LEU A 52 -5.93 -2.75 3.09
N HIS A 53 -6.28 -1.49 2.86
CA HIS A 53 -7.56 -1.12 2.27
C HIS A 53 -7.72 -1.69 0.86
N ALA A 54 -6.66 -1.64 0.04
CA ALA A 54 -6.67 -2.22 -1.31
C ALA A 54 -6.92 -3.74 -1.27
N CYS A 55 -6.25 -4.47 -0.37
CA CYS A 55 -6.47 -5.91 -0.20
C CYS A 55 -7.89 -6.24 0.28
N ALA A 56 -8.43 -5.44 1.21
CA ALA A 56 -9.80 -5.63 1.71
C ALA A 56 -10.86 -5.42 0.62
N PHE A 57 -10.65 -4.46 -0.30
CA PHE A 57 -11.59 -4.16 -1.37
C PHE A 57 -11.65 -5.22 -2.47
N THR A 58 -10.60 -6.01 -2.64
CA THR A 58 -10.51 -7.05 -3.68
C THR A 58 -11.02 -8.40 -3.20
N GLY A 59 -10.92 -8.68 -1.89
CA GLY A 59 -11.55 -9.85 -1.24
C GLY A 59 -10.79 -11.17 -1.42
N ASP A 60 -9.86 -11.26 -2.36
CA ASP A 60 -9.00 -12.43 -2.63
C ASP A 60 -7.57 -12.29 -2.08
N LEU A 61 -7.25 -11.17 -1.42
CA LEU A 61 -5.89 -10.84 -0.94
C LEU A 61 -5.74 -10.90 0.59
N VAL A 62 -6.49 -11.78 1.26
CA VAL A 62 -6.53 -11.86 2.73
C VAL A 62 -5.19 -12.32 3.31
N ASP A 63 -4.51 -13.25 2.65
CA ASP A 63 -3.25 -13.78 3.15
C ASP A 63 -2.10 -12.78 2.97
N GLU A 64 -2.06 -12.08 1.84
CA GLU A 64 -1.13 -10.98 1.59
C GLU A 64 -1.34 -9.85 2.58
N ALA A 65 -2.59 -9.49 2.88
CA ALA A 65 -2.91 -8.49 3.90
C ALA A 65 -2.37 -8.90 5.27
N ARG A 66 -2.46 -10.18 5.64
CA ARG A 66 -1.91 -10.70 6.91
C ARG A 66 -0.38 -10.60 6.94
N GLU A 67 0.29 -10.96 5.85
CA GLU A 67 1.75 -10.84 5.79
C GLU A 67 2.20 -9.39 5.87
N ILE A 68 1.53 -8.48 5.17
CA ILE A 68 1.81 -7.04 5.26
C ILE A 68 1.58 -6.56 6.69
N TYR A 69 0.47 -6.94 7.33
CA TYR A 69 0.16 -6.51 8.70
C TYR A 69 1.26 -6.90 9.71
N LYS A 70 1.90 -8.06 9.53
CA LYS A 70 3.04 -8.49 10.37
C LYS A 70 4.25 -7.57 10.24
N THR A 71 4.45 -6.96 9.07
CA THR A 71 5.56 -6.03 8.81
C THR A 71 5.34 -4.62 9.34
N ILE A 72 4.11 -4.28 9.73
CA ILE A 72 3.78 -2.95 10.24
C ILE A 72 4.47 -2.75 11.61
N PRO A 73 5.20 -1.64 11.82
CA PRO A 73 5.71 -1.27 13.14
C PRO A 73 4.57 -1.15 14.17
N ASP A 74 4.78 -1.63 15.39
CA ASP A 74 3.73 -1.66 16.41
C ASP A 74 3.18 -0.27 16.74
N THR A 75 3.99 0.78 16.57
CA THR A 75 3.58 2.20 16.68
C THR A 75 2.44 2.60 15.75
N TYR A 76 2.23 1.86 14.65
CA TYR A 76 1.18 2.11 13.66
C TYR A 76 0.01 1.12 13.76
N LYS A 77 0.12 0.06 14.58
CA LYS A 77 -0.95 -0.95 14.74
C LYS A 77 -2.04 -0.53 15.72
N THR A 78 -1.77 0.45 16.59
CA THR A 78 -2.65 0.85 17.71
C THR A 78 -3.56 2.04 17.42
N SER A 79 -3.48 2.64 16.23
CA SER A 79 -4.31 3.79 15.86
C SER A 79 -5.71 3.32 15.41
N GLN A 80 -6.63 3.17 16.37
CA GLN A 80 -8.07 3.20 16.13
C GLN A 80 -8.54 4.63 15.89
#